data_AF-A0A7J3TDF6-F1
#
_entry.id   AF-A0A7J3TDF6-F1
#
_cell.length_a   1.000
_cell.length_b   1.000
_cell.length_c   1.000
_cell.angle_alpha   90.00
_cell.angle_beta   90.00
_cell.angle_gamma   90.00
#
_symmetry.space_group_name_H-M   'P 1'
#
loop_
_entity.id
_entity.type
_entity.pdbx_description
1 polymer ?
#
loop_
_entity_poly.entity_id
_entity_poly.type
_entity_poly.pdbx_seq_one_letter_code
_entity_poly.pdbx_strand_id
1 'polypeptide(L)'
;MADLAEILMIEHLAIKHSKWIVGNYYDDDVFQNFHSYVKECHIELEEKICFPVLESYPFMDSKQFSERTDRIKADHKLIDTLALNIIKWHESGNHNLVLERKPLFYRLLVDHNASEEVDIFPRWNQMDSIELKSSMKDALSIIESFGIGKYMDATGISPSAFRYFFGTEK
;
A
#
# COMPACT_ATOMS: atom_id res chain seq x y z
N MET A 1 0.55 4.85 20.38
CA MET A 1 -0.28 4.89 19.16
C MET A 1 0.60 4.41 18.05
N ALA A 2 0.05 3.63 17.12
CA ALA A 2 0.84 3.15 15.99
C ALA A 2 1.33 4.34 15.16
N ASP A 3 2.51 4.23 14.57
CA ASP A 3 3.00 5.20 13.58
C ASP A 3 2.69 4.75 12.14
N LEU A 4 3.01 5.61 11.17
CA LEU A 4 2.69 5.35 9.77
C LEU A 4 3.42 4.11 9.22
N ALA A 5 4.67 3.86 9.62
CA ALA A 5 5.39 2.68 9.16
C ALA A 5 4.76 1.41 9.72
N GLU A 6 4.36 1.41 10.99
CA GLU A 6 3.63 0.27 11.57
C GLU A 6 2.30 0.01 10.85
N ILE A 7 1.59 1.06 10.44
CA ILE A 7 0.37 0.93 9.62
C ILE A 7 0.66 0.34 8.25
N LEU A 8 1.66 0.85 7.53
CA LEU A 8 2.05 0.32 6.23
C LEU A 8 2.52 -1.14 6.33
N MET A 9 3.24 -1.52 7.39
CA MET A 9 3.60 -2.92 7.66
C MET A 9 2.38 -3.81 7.89
N ILE A 10 1.35 -3.31 8.59
CA ILE A 10 0.07 -4.03 8.73
C ILE A 10 -0.61 -4.19 7.37
N GLU A 11 -0.59 -3.15 6.54
CA GLU A 11 -1.12 -3.21 5.18
C GLU A 11 -0.37 -4.23 4.31
N HIS A 12 0.96 -4.31 4.41
CA HIS A 12 1.77 -5.31 3.71
C HIS A 12 1.40 -6.73 4.15
N LEU A 13 1.25 -6.95 5.46
CA LEU A 13 0.77 -8.22 6.00
C LEU A 13 -0.63 -8.56 5.48
N ALA A 14 -1.53 -7.58 5.45
CA ALA A 14 -2.88 -7.76 4.94
C ALA A 14 -2.86 -8.14 3.45
N ILE A 15 -2.08 -7.44 2.63
CA ILE A 15 -1.88 -7.74 1.21
C ILE A 15 -1.39 -9.18 1.05
N LYS A 16 -0.29 -9.54 1.73
CA LYS A 16 0.35 -10.86 1.67
C LYS A 16 -0.57 -12.01 2.07
N HIS A 17 -1.44 -11.79 3.06
CA HIS A 17 -2.36 -12.80 3.58
C HIS A 17 -3.79 -12.65 3.07
N SER A 18 -4.00 -11.73 2.14
CA SER A 18 -5.35 -11.40 1.74
C SER A 18 -6.06 -12.59 1.09
N LYS A 19 -7.37 -12.65 1.32
CA LYS A 19 -8.26 -13.55 0.59
C LYS A 19 -8.14 -13.41 -0.93
N TRP A 20 -7.65 -12.28 -1.42
CA TRP A 20 -7.39 -11.99 -2.84
C TRP A 20 -6.27 -12.89 -3.41
N ILE A 21 -5.28 -13.25 -2.58
CA ILE A 21 -4.15 -14.12 -2.95
C ILE A 21 -4.47 -15.60 -2.68
N VAL A 22 -5.21 -15.89 -1.60
CA VAL A 22 -5.44 -17.26 -1.10
C VAL A 22 -6.73 -17.88 -1.66
N GLY A 23 -7.71 -17.06 -2.05
CA GLY A 23 -8.96 -17.52 -2.63
C GLY A 23 -8.85 -17.67 -4.15
N ASN A 24 -8.98 -18.90 -4.64
CA ASN A 24 -9.06 -19.26 -6.07
C ASN A 24 -10.29 -18.67 -6.81
N TYR A 25 -10.95 -17.64 -6.28
CA TYR A 25 -12.16 -17.09 -6.87
C TYR A 25 -11.82 -16.00 -7.87
N TYR A 26 -12.20 -16.28 -9.11
CA TYR A 26 -12.10 -15.41 -10.27
C TYR A 26 -13.15 -14.31 -10.23
N ASP A 27 -13.18 -13.57 -9.13
CA ASP A 27 -14.09 -12.45 -8.96
C ASP A 27 -13.35 -11.17 -9.37
N ASP A 28 -13.92 -10.50 -10.37
CA ASP A 28 -13.36 -9.32 -11.01
C ASP A 28 -13.63 -8.06 -10.21
N ASP A 29 -14.85 -7.89 -9.68
CA ASP A 29 -15.20 -6.81 -8.76
C ASP A 29 -14.27 -6.83 -7.55
N VAL A 30 -13.99 -8.04 -7.07
CA VAL A 30 -13.03 -8.32 -6.02
C VAL A 30 -11.62 -7.84 -6.39
N PHE A 31 -11.13 -8.13 -7.60
CA PHE A 31 -9.82 -7.66 -8.06
C PHE A 31 -9.76 -6.13 -8.21
N GLN A 32 -10.78 -5.53 -8.83
CA GLN A 32 -10.86 -4.09 -9.04
C GLN A 32 -10.91 -3.31 -7.72
N ASN A 33 -11.68 -3.80 -6.74
CA ASN A 33 -11.72 -3.20 -5.40
C ASN A 33 -10.35 -3.29 -4.69
N PHE A 34 -9.65 -4.41 -4.84
CA PHE A 34 -8.30 -4.56 -4.30
C PHE A 34 -7.30 -3.62 -4.99
N HIS A 35 -7.36 -3.53 -6.32
CA HIS A 35 -6.52 -2.60 -7.09
C HIS A 35 -6.78 -1.14 -6.70
N SER A 36 -8.04 -0.74 -6.56
CA SER A 36 -8.43 0.59 -6.07
C SER A 36 -7.86 0.86 -4.68
N TYR A 37 -7.93 -0.09 -3.74
CA TYR A 37 -7.26 0.04 -2.44
C TYR A 37 -5.75 0.25 -2.57
N VAL A 38 -5.06 -0.59 -3.35
CA VAL A 38 -3.61 -0.48 -3.54
C VAL A 38 -3.25 0.88 -4.14
N LYS A 39 -3.99 1.32 -5.17
CA LYS A 39 -3.65 2.52 -5.94
C LYS A 39 -4.07 3.82 -5.28
N GLU A 40 -5.28 3.87 -4.72
CA GLU A 40 -5.89 5.11 -4.21
C GLU A 40 -5.67 5.32 -2.71
N CYS A 41 -5.20 4.29 -2.00
CA CYS A 41 -4.92 4.38 -0.57
C CYS A 41 -3.47 4.03 -0.25
N HIS A 42 -3.07 2.77 -0.43
CA HIS A 42 -1.76 2.28 0.02
C HIS A 42 -0.58 3.05 -0.60
N ILE A 43 -0.51 3.08 -1.94
CA ILE A 43 0.52 3.82 -2.69
C ILE A 43 0.45 5.33 -2.38
N GLU A 44 -0.73 5.88 -2.14
CA GLU A 44 -0.90 7.30 -1.84
C GLU A 44 -0.35 7.66 -0.45
N LEU A 45 -0.53 6.79 0.55
CA LEU A 45 0.10 6.94 1.86
C LEU A 45 1.63 6.97 1.73
N GLU A 46 2.18 6.13 0.87
CA GLU A 46 3.62 6.05 0.64
C GLU A 46 4.14 7.28 -0.10
N GLU A 47 3.60 7.58 -1.28
CA GLU A 47 4.11 8.61 -2.17
C GLU A 47 3.84 10.03 -1.69
N LYS A 48 2.74 10.27 -0.95
CA LYS A 48 2.38 11.60 -0.45
C LYS A 48 2.87 11.87 0.96
N ILE A 49 3.15 10.83 1.75
CA ILE A 49 3.50 11.00 3.17
C ILE A 49 4.82 10.30 3.49
N CYS A 50 4.88 8.97 3.39
CA CYS A 50 6.04 8.21 3.86
C CYS A 50 7.35 8.63 3.18
N PHE A 51 7.39 8.60 1.84
CA PHE A 51 8.59 8.94 1.08
C PHE A 51 8.98 10.41 1.23
N PRO A 52 8.06 11.40 1.09
CA PRO A 52 8.42 12.80 1.31
C PRO A 52 8.98 13.09 2.71
N VAL A 53 8.38 12.49 3.75
CA VAL A 53 8.86 12.64 5.13
C VAL A 53 10.29 12.11 5.26
N LEU A 54 10.56 10.89 4.77
CA LEU A 54 11.89 10.30 4.79
C LEU A 54 12.92 11.05 3.93
N GLU A 55 12.51 11.55 2.76
CA GLU A 55 13.38 12.32 1.85
C GLU A 55 13.77 13.68 2.44
N SER A 56 12.90 14.28 3.27
CA SER A 56 13.15 15.56 3.94
C SER A 56 14.06 15.45 5.17
N TYR A 57 14.19 14.25 5.74
CA TYR A 57 15.04 14.03 6.91
C TYR A 57 16.53 14.03 6.51
N PRO A 58 17.43 14.64 7.29
CA PRO A 58 18.82 14.87 6.90
C PRO A 58 19.71 13.61 7.04
N PHE A 59 19.36 12.53 6.33
CA PHE A 59 20.21 11.35 6.22
C PHE A 59 21.50 11.64 5.45
N MET A 60 22.62 11.03 5.85
CA MET A 60 23.92 11.21 5.18
C MET A 60 23.90 10.74 3.71
N ASP A 61 23.02 9.81 3.35
CA ASP A 61 22.89 9.21 2.04
C ASP A 61 21.63 9.66 1.27
N SER A 62 21.07 10.83 1.61
CA SER A 62 19.79 11.35 1.09
C SER A 62 19.64 11.25 -0.43
N LYS A 63 20.69 11.52 -1.21
CA LYS A 63 20.66 11.37 -2.67
C LYS A 63 20.42 9.92 -3.11
N GLN A 64 21.14 8.96 -2.53
CA GLN A 64 20.98 7.55 -2.86
C GLN A 64 19.61 7.04 -2.44
N PHE A 65 19.07 7.58 -1.34
CA PHE A 65 17.72 7.27 -0.91
C PHE A 65 16.66 7.79 -1.88
N SER A 66 16.78 9.04 -2.33
CA SER A 66 15.88 9.61 -3.33
C SER A 66 15.90 8.81 -4.64
N GLU A 67 17.07 8.32 -5.07
CA GLU A 67 17.14 7.42 -6.24
C GLU A 67 16.44 6.06 -5.98
N ARG A 68 16.43 5.57 -4.73
CA ARG A 68 15.69 4.36 -4.36
C ARG A 68 14.19 4.59 -4.35
N THR A 69 13.72 5.68 -3.74
CA THR A 69 12.29 6.02 -3.70
C THR A 69 11.75 6.26 -5.11
N ASP A 70 12.53 6.87 -6.01
CA ASP A 70 12.16 7.02 -7.42
C ASP A 70 11.99 5.69 -8.15
N ARG A 71 12.82 4.68 -7.84
CA ARG A 71 12.66 3.32 -8.37
C ARG A 71 11.40 2.65 -7.85
N ILE A 72 11.14 2.76 -6.54
CA ILE A 72 9.91 2.23 -5.91
C ILE A 72 8.65 2.87 -6.53
N LYS A 73 8.63 4.19 -6.70
CA LYS A 73 7.56 4.92 -7.42
C LYS A 73 7.42 4.46 -8.87
N ALA A 74 8.49 4.03 -9.53
CA ALA A 74 8.41 3.47 -10.87
C ALA A 74 7.79 2.06 -10.85
N ASP A 75 8.12 1.24 -9.85
CA ASP A 75 7.52 -0.08 -9.64
C ASP A 75 6.01 0.02 -9.37
N HIS A 76 5.56 1.01 -8.58
CA HIS A 76 4.14 1.34 -8.41
C HIS A 76 3.40 1.53 -9.73
N LYS A 77 3.99 2.28 -10.67
CA LYS A 77 3.41 2.51 -12.00
C LYS A 77 3.34 1.23 -12.82
N LEU A 78 4.33 0.36 -12.71
CA LEU A 78 4.36 -0.92 -13.41
C LEU A 78 3.30 -1.88 -12.87
N ILE A 79 3.16 -1.96 -11.54
CA ILE A 79 2.13 -2.76 -10.86
C ILE A 79 0.73 -2.27 -11.23
N ASP A 80 0.51 -0.96 -11.19
CA ASP A 80 -0.75 -0.33 -11.61
C ASP A 80 -1.08 -0.62 -13.09
N THR A 81 -0.09 -0.47 -13.96
CA THR A 81 -0.24 -0.79 -15.40
C THR A 81 -0.62 -2.26 -15.61
N LEU A 82 0.00 -3.18 -14.87
CA LEU A 82 -0.34 -4.59 -14.95
C LEU A 82 -1.78 -4.85 -14.50
N ALA A 83 -2.23 -4.25 -13.40
CA ALA A 83 -3.61 -4.38 -12.93
C ALA A 83 -4.61 -3.86 -13.97
N LEU A 84 -4.38 -2.67 -14.53
CA LEU A 84 -5.23 -2.09 -15.58
C LEU A 84 -5.29 -2.96 -16.84
N ASN A 85 -4.17 -3.61 -17.21
CA ASN A 85 -4.17 -4.55 -18.32
C ASN A 85 -4.95 -5.82 -18.01
N ILE A 86 -4.85 -6.34 -16.78
CA ILE A 86 -5.64 -7.49 -16.33
C ILE A 86 -7.14 -7.19 -16.43
N ILE A 87 -7.58 -6.01 -15.96
CA ILE A 87 -8.98 -5.57 -16.07
C ILE A 87 -9.41 -5.51 -17.54
N LYS A 88 -8.64 -4.86 -18.41
CA LYS A 88 -8.94 -4.79 -19.85
C LYS A 88 -9.03 -6.16 -20.52
N TRP A 89 -8.16 -7.10 -20.14
CA TRP A 89 -8.22 -8.46 -20.67
C TRP A 89 -9.45 -9.21 -20.19
N HIS A 90 -9.89 -8.97 -18.95
CA HIS A 90 -11.14 -9.52 -18.44
C HIS A 90 -12.34 -9.01 -19.26
N GLU A 91 -12.46 -7.69 -19.41
CA GLU A 91 -13.53 -7.03 -20.19
C GLU A 91 -13.56 -7.49 -21.66
N SER A 92 -12.39 -7.80 -22.22
CA SER A 92 -12.25 -8.28 -23.61
C SER A 92 -12.45 -9.80 -23.76
N GLY A 93 -12.76 -10.54 -22.69
CA GLY A 93 -12.94 -11.99 -22.71
C GLY A 93 -11.64 -12.81 -22.85
N ASN A 94 -10.47 -12.19 -22.68
CA ASN A 94 -9.16 -12.85 -22.75
C ASN A 94 -8.82 -13.57 -21.43
N HIS A 95 -9.67 -14.52 -21.03
CA HIS A 95 -9.57 -15.19 -19.72
C HIS A 95 -8.25 -15.91 -19.48
N ASN A 96 -7.62 -16.46 -20.53
CA ASN A 96 -6.31 -17.12 -20.41
C ASN A 96 -5.21 -16.15 -19.94
N LEU A 97 -5.20 -14.92 -20.45
CA LEU A 97 -4.23 -13.90 -20.04
C LEU A 97 -4.48 -13.47 -18.60
N VAL A 98 -5.74 -13.29 -18.21
CA VAL A 98 -6.10 -12.96 -16.83
C VAL A 98 -5.64 -14.10 -15.89
N LEU A 99 -5.78 -15.38 -16.30
CA LEU A 99 -5.46 -16.55 -15.47
C LEU A 99 -3.96 -16.62 -15.20
N GLU A 100 -3.17 -16.29 -16.22
CA GLU A 100 -1.71 -16.27 -16.14
C GLU A 100 -1.19 -15.05 -15.37
N ARG A 101 -1.81 -13.88 -15.58
CA ARG A 101 -1.23 -12.58 -15.17
C ARG A 101 -1.71 -12.11 -13.81
N LYS A 102 -2.92 -12.47 -13.37
CA LYS A 102 -3.43 -12.11 -12.03
C LYS A 102 -2.55 -12.69 -10.90
N PRO A 103 -2.10 -13.96 -10.94
CA PRO A 103 -1.15 -14.48 -9.94
C PRO A 103 0.21 -13.74 -9.97
N LEU A 104 0.68 -13.37 -11.16
CA LEU A 104 1.91 -12.61 -11.31
C LEU A 104 1.80 -11.22 -10.67
N PHE A 105 0.68 -10.53 -10.84
CA PHE A 105 0.43 -9.25 -10.18
C PHE A 105 0.56 -9.35 -8.66
N TYR A 106 -0.09 -10.34 -8.03
CA TYR A 106 0.00 -10.51 -6.58
C TYR A 106 1.42 -10.84 -6.12
N ARG A 107 2.12 -11.70 -6.85
CA ARG A 107 3.51 -12.03 -6.55
C ARG A 107 4.40 -10.79 -6.62
N LEU A 108 4.29 -10.00 -7.68
CA LEU A 108 5.06 -8.76 -7.85
C LEU A 108 4.77 -7.76 -6.74
N LEU A 109 3.50 -7.61 -6.35
CA LEU A 109 3.13 -6.74 -5.25
C LEU A 109 3.74 -7.21 -3.92
N VAL A 110 3.70 -8.50 -3.61
CA VAL A 110 4.33 -9.03 -2.38
C VAL A 110 5.86 -8.87 -2.40
N ASP A 111 6.50 -9.13 -3.54
CA ASP A 111 7.95 -8.97 -3.70
C ASP A 111 8.38 -7.48 -3.60
N HIS A 112 7.55 -6.57 -4.12
CA HIS A 112 7.70 -5.12 -3.98
C HIS A 112 7.62 -4.67 -2.52
N ASN A 113 6.55 -5.03 -1.83
CA ASN A 113 6.33 -4.70 -0.41
C ASN A 113 7.46 -5.23 0.48
N ALA A 114 7.98 -6.43 0.19
CA ALA A 114 9.12 -7.00 0.91
C ALA A 114 10.42 -6.19 0.70
N SER A 115 10.58 -5.58 -0.48
CA SER A 115 11.73 -4.71 -0.77
C SER A 115 11.63 -3.38 0.00
N GLU A 116 10.43 -2.79 0.07
CA GLU A 116 10.18 -1.58 0.86
C GLU A 116 10.40 -1.80 2.36
N GLU A 117 9.96 -2.94 2.89
CA GLU A 117 10.19 -3.30 4.30
C GLU A 117 11.68 -3.32 4.67
N VAL A 118 12.56 -3.60 3.70
CA VAL A 118 14.01 -3.63 3.88
C VAL A 118 14.64 -2.25 3.63
N ASP A 119 14.17 -1.52 2.62
CA ASP A 119 14.81 -0.29 2.15
C ASP A 119 14.27 1.00 2.78
N ILE A 120 12.99 1.01 3.19
CA ILE A 120 12.24 2.20 3.61
C ILE A 120 12.04 2.20 5.13
N PHE A 121 11.32 1.21 5.68
CA PHE A 121 10.87 1.26 7.08
C PHE A 121 12.00 1.31 8.14
N PRO A 122 13.20 0.71 7.94
CA PRO A 122 14.30 0.86 8.89
C PRO A 122 14.80 2.29 9.07
N ARG A 123 14.55 3.19 8.10
CA ARG A 123 14.88 4.62 8.20
C ARG A 123 13.85 5.37 9.03
N TRP A 124 12.59 4.96 8.98
CA TRP A 124 11.51 5.55 9.77
C TRP A 124 11.82 5.46 11.27
N ASN A 125 12.35 4.32 11.73
CA ASN A 125 12.76 4.11 13.11
C ASN A 125 13.94 4.99 13.59
N GLN A 126 14.60 5.73 12.69
CA GLN A 126 15.71 6.63 13.01
C GLN A 126 15.26 8.08 13.15
N MET A 127 13.98 8.40 12.87
CA MET A 127 13.45 9.75 12.88
C MET A 127 12.96 10.19 14.28
N ASP A 128 12.91 11.51 14.49
CA ASP A 128 12.43 12.09 15.74
C ASP A 128 10.90 12.00 15.88
N SER A 129 10.44 11.67 17.10
CA SER A 129 9.02 11.41 17.41
C SER A 129 8.02 12.54 17.11
N ILE A 130 8.48 13.77 16.83
CA ILE A 130 7.61 14.91 16.52
C ILE A 130 7.14 14.85 15.06
N GLU A 131 8.04 14.54 14.12
CA GLU A 131 7.73 14.44 12.68
C GLU A 131 6.84 13.21 12.39
N LEU A 132 6.96 12.18 13.21
CA LEU A 132 6.14 10.96 13.14
C LEU A 132 4.67 11.17 13.52
N LYS A 133 4.34 12.21 14.29
CA LYS A 133 2.95 12.43 14.75
C LYS A 133 2.07 13.14 13.72
N SER A 134 2.64 14.01 12.88
CA SER A 134 1.87 14.70 11.84
C SER A 134 1.47 13.74 10.72
N SER A 135 2.32 12.78 10.38
CA SER A 135 2.06 11.82 9.29
C SER A 135 0.82 10.97 9.51
N MET A 136 0.49 10.63 10.77
CA MET A 136 -0.73 9.87 11.08
C MET A 136 -2.02 10.61 10.79
N LYS A 137 -2.04 11.94 10.95
CA LYS A 137 -3.22 12.77 10.63
C LYS A 137 -3.43 12.83 9.12
N ASP A 138 -2.34 13.03 8.38
CA ASP A 138 -2.39 13.08 6.91
C ASP A 138 -2.79 11.70 6.34
N ALA A 139 -2.29 10.63 6.96
CA ALA A 139 -2.67 9.25 6.60
C ALA A 139 -4.16 9.01 6.79
N LEU A 140 -4.72 9.45 7.92
CA LEU A 140 -6.17 9.35 8.17
C LEU A 140 -6.98 10.10 7.09
N SER A 141 -6.54 11.28 6.67
CA SER A 141 -7.22 12.06 5.62
C SER A 141 -7.26 11.32 4.27
N ILE A 142 -6.16 10.64 3.90
CA ILE A 142 -6.11 9.79 2.69
C ILE A 142 -7.07 8.61 2.83
N ILE A 143 -7.06 7.92 3.98
CA ILE A 143 -7.94 6.78 4.25
C ILE A 143 -9.42 7.19 4.26
N GLU A 144 -9.75 8.34 4.84
CA GLU A 144 -11.10 8.90 4.83
C GLU A 144 -11.58 9.21 3.40
N SER A 145 -10.69 9.76 2.57
CA SER A 145 -10.97 10.07 1.16
C SER A 145 -11.21 8.82 0.33
N PHE A 146 -10.45 7.74 0.57
CA PHE A 146 -10.67 6.43 -0.05
C PHE A 146 -11.98 5.77 0.46
N GLY A 147 -12.24 5.92 1.75
CA GLY A 147 -13.40 5.41 2.47
C GLY A 147 -13.00 4.39 3.54
N ILE A 148 -13.24 4.74 4.80
CA ILE A 148 -12.87 3.93 5.98
C ILE A 148 -13.41 2.48 5.88
N GLY A 149 -14.64 2.30 5.42
CA GLY A 149 -15.23 0.96 5.26
C GLY A 149 -14.44 0.10 4.28
N LYS A 150 -14.12 0.65 3.10
CA LYS A 150 -13.32 -0.03 2.08
C LYS A 150 -11.91 -0.35 2.57
N TYR A 151 -11.31 0.59 3.31
CA TYR A 151 -10.00 0.38 3.93
C TYR A 151 -10.00 -0.79 4.92
N MET A 152 -11.00 -0.84 5.81
CA MET A 152 -11.14 -1.93 6.77
C MET A 152 -11.41 -3.28 6.08
N ASP A 153 -12.21 -3.28 5.01
CA ASP A 153 -12.49 -4.50 4.24
C ASP A 153 -11.24 -5.01 3.49
N ALA A 154 -10.41 -4.10 2.97
CA ALA A 154 -9.18 -4.44 2.25
C ALA A 154 -8.09 -4.96 3.19
N THR A 155 -7.91 -4.31 4.35
CA THR A 155 -6.87 -4.63 5.33
C THR A 155 -7.29 -5.72 6.32
N GLY A 156 -8.59 -5.97 6.47
CA GLY A 156 -9.15 -6.92 7.44
C GLY A 156 -9.11 -6.43 8.90
N ILE A 157 -8.78 -5.17 9.13
CA ILE A 157 -8.77 -4.62 10.49
C ILE A 157 -10.19 -4.40 11.02
N SER A 158 -10.40 -4.69 12.31
CA SER A 158 -11.69 -4.44 12.95
C SER A 158 -11.92 -2.92 13.18
N PRO A 159 -13.18 -2.46 13.29
CA PRO A 159 -13.47 -1.07 13.67
C PRO A 159 -12.83 -0.65 15.00
N SER A 160 -12.67 -1.57 15.95
CA SER A 160 -11.94 -1.34 17.19
C SER A 160 -10.46 -1.10 16.99
N ALA A 161 -9.82 -1.88 16.11
CA ALA A 161 -8.40 -1.71 15.78
C ALA A 161 -8.18 -0.39 15.03
N PHE A 162 -9.06 -0.05 14.08
CA PHE A 162 -9.01 1.22 13.37
C PHE A 162 -9.06 2.42 14.34
N ARG A 163 -10.03 2.43 15.27
CA ARG A 163 -10.11 3.49 16.30
C ARG A 163 -8.87 3.54 17.19
N TYR A 164 -8.30 2.39 17.55
CA TYR A 164 -7.09 2.32 18.36
C TYR A 164 -5.89 2.94 17.64
N PHE A 165 -5.74 2.70 16.34
CA PHE A 165 -4.64 3.22 15.55
C PHE A 165 -4.77 4.72 15.26
N PHE A 166 -5.96 5.18 14.86
CA PHE A 166 -6.17 6.54 14.39
C PHE A 166 -6.77 7.50 15.43
N GLY A 167 -7.06 7.03 16.65
CA GLY A 167 -7.54 7.87 17.74
C GLY A 167 -8.90 8.53 17.48
N THR A 168 -9.72 7.95 16.60
CA THR A 168 -11.06 8.46 16.29
C THR A 168 -12.03 8.09 17.42
N GLU A 169 -12.31 9.05 18.31
CA GLU A 169 -13.40 8.93 19.28
C GLU A 169 -14.77 9.09 18.59
N LYS A 170 -15.81 8.52 19.22
CA LYS A 170 -17.18 8.42 18.70
C LYS A 170 -17.81 9.75 18.31
#